data_AF-A0AAU9L3M7-F1
#
_entry.id   AF-A0AAU9L3M7-F1
#
_cell.length_a   1.000
_cell.length_b   1.000
_cell.length_c   1.000
_cell.angle_alpha   90.00
_cell.angle_beta   90.00
_cell.angle_gamma   90.00
#
_symmetry.space_group_name_H-M   'P 1'
#
loop_
_entity.id
_entity.type
_entity.pdbx_description
1 polymer ?
#
loop_
_entity_poly.entity_id
_entity_poly.type
_entity_poly.pdbx_seq_one_letter_code
_entity_poly.pdbx_strand_id
1 'polypeptide(L)'
;MKCLLLGNAREVDSLEEVLRMANVVGILHVTATQPTNNKSTYEVIALMKDCALMVKNAAARSLVLIDTAKQTAEIGKIADIVEDVFARNGYERQVIRYVSAWLAERDPYPRRQRQHGRGKGNIAVEVASSTMTSTDTAVRYAAIHPQQLDPCTHMHYDAPGVLSKIHLVLPVSGNDVTLQYLQLDRRTALLHCK
;
A
#
# COMPACT_ATOMS: atom_id res chain seq x y z
N MET A 1 8.67 -2.52 -10.18
CA MET A 1 7.22 -2.74 -10.44
C MET A 1 6.91 -2.03 -11.74
N LYS A 2 6.67 -2.77 -12.83
CA LYS A 2 6.41 -2.19 -14.15
C LYS A 2 4.93 -1.82 -14.19
N CYS A 3 4.62 -0.52 -14.26
CA CYS A 3 3.24 -0.07 -14.35
C CYS A 3 2.64 -0.60 -15.66
N LEU A 4 1.45 -1.19 -15.62
CA LEU A 4 0.77 -1.64 -16.84
C LEU A 4 0.44 -0.40 -17.69
N LEU A 5 1.19 -0.19 -18.76
CA LEU A 5 0.89 0.83 -19.76
C LEU A 5 -0.39 0.39 -20.49
N LEU A 6 -1.53 0.88 -20.02
CA LEU A 6 -2.81 0.66 -20.70
C LEU A 6 -3.02 1.76 -21.75
N GLY A 7 -3.24 1.36 -23.00
CA GLY A 7 -3.52 2.27 -24.10
C GLY A 7 -2.32 3.15 -24.48
N ASN A 8 -2.51 4.47 -24.45
CA ASN A 8 -1.51 5.47 -24.88
C ASN A 8 -0.55 5.93 -23.77
N ALA A 9 -0.56 5.24 -22.62
CA ALA A 9 0.37 5.54 -21.54
C ALA A 9 1.81 5.35 -22.01
N ARG A 10 2.68 6.31 -21.70
CA ARG A 10 4.11 6.26 -21.98
C ARG A 10 4.88 6.19 -20.67
N GLU A 11 5.82 5.27 -20.59
CA GLU A 11 6.79 5.22 -19.51
C GLU A 11 7.76 6.39 -19.66
N VAL A 12 8.20 6.93 -18.53
CA VAL A 12 9.15 8.05 -18.45
C VAL A 12 10.27 7.60 -17.52
N ASP A 13 11.51 7.90 -17.88
CA ASP A 13 12.69 7.31 -17.25
C ASP A 13 12.99 7.86 -15.86
N SER A 14 12.37 8.99 -15.48
CA SER A 14 12.57 9.61 -14.17
C SER A 14 11.32 10.28 -13.61
N LEU A 15 11.24 10.35 -12.27
CA LEU A 15 10.19 11.08 -11.56
C LEU A 15 10.29 12.58 -11.86
N GLU A 16 11.50 13.11 -11.94
CA GLU A 16 11.79 14.52 -12.21
C GLU A 16 11.22 14.97 -13.55
N GLU A 17 11.33 14.13 -14.58
CA GLU A 17 10.79 14.41 -15.91
C GLU A 17 9.26 14.44 -15.89
N VAL A 18 8.62 13.47 -15.22
CA VAL A 18 7.16 13.46 -15.04
C VAL A 18 6.68 14.72 -14.31
N LEU A 19 7.35 15.12 -13.24
CA LEU A 19 6.98 16.29 -12.45
C LEU A 19 7.07 17.59 -13.28
N ARG A 20 8.10 17.72 -14.12
CA ARG A 20 8.29 18.91 -14.96
C ARG A 20 7.33 18.98 -16.13
N MET A 21 6.89 17.85 -16.67
CA MET A 21 6.01 17.82 -17.85
C MET A 21 4.52 17.83 -17.50
N ALA A 22 4.15 17.29 -16.34
CA ALA A 22 2.75 17.07 -15.98
C ALA A 22 2.07 18.34 -15.45
N ASN A 23 0.86 18.60 -15.94
CA ASN A 23 -0.05 19.61 -15.38
C ASN A 23 -0.85 19.05 -14.19
N VAL A 24 -1.06 17.73 -14.18
CA VAL A 24 -1.72 16.99 -13.11
C VAL A 24 -0.82 15.83 -12.70
N VAL A 25 -0.40 15.80 -11.44
CA VAL A 25 0.48 14.76 -10.90
C VAL A 25 -0.31 13.86 -9.96
N GLY A 26 -0.45 12.57 -10.32
CA GLY A 26 -1.11 11.56 -9.51
C GLY A 26 -0.13 10.64 -8.79
N ILE A 27 -0.03 10.75 -7.46
CA ILE A 27 0.78 9.88 -6.59
C ILE A 27 -0.14 8.86 -5.91
N LEU A 28 -0.45 7.78 -6.64
CA LEU A 28 -1.53 6.85 -6.27
C LEU A 28 -1.02 5.47 -5.80
N HIS A 29 0.05 4.97 -6.40
CA HIS A 29 0.54 3.59 -6.26
C HIS A 29 2.02 3.53 -5.87
N VAL A 30 2.45 4.43 -4.99
CA VAL A 30 3.81 4.42 -4.46
C VAL A 30 3.85 3.58 -3.19
N THR A 31 4.61 2.50 -3.21
CA THR A 31 4.94 1.73 -2.00
C THR A 31 6.06 2.43 -1.24
N ALA A 32 5.89 2.63 0.07
CA ALA A 32 6.92 3.23 0.92
C ALA A 32 8.16 2.32 0.96
N THR A 33 9.21 2.72 0.24
CA THR A 33 10.53 2.09 0.21
C THR A 33 11.59 3.12 0.61
N GLN A 34 12.77 2.67 1.07
CA GLN A 34 13.89 3.57 1.41
C GLN A 34 14.16 4.69 0.38
N PRO A 35 14.22 4.43 -0.94
CA PRO A 35 14.45 5.50 -1.93
C PRO A 35 13.30 6.51 -2.03
N THR A 36 12.04 6.11 -1.79
CA THR A 36 10.90 7.06 -1.81
C THR A 36 10.84 7.95 -0.57
N ASN A 37 11.55 7.59 0.50
CA ASN A 37 11.59 8.36 1.75
C ASN A 37 12.69 9.43 1.76
N ASN A 38 13.62 9.40 0.80
CA ASN A 38 14.78 10.30 0.77
C ASN A 38 14.50 11.65 0.10
N LYS A 39 13.37 11.81 -0.59
CA LYS A 39 12.99 13.07 -1.23
C LYS A 39 12.14 13.91 -0.31
N SER A 40 12.53 15.15 -0.08
CA SER A 40 11.70 16.09 0.68
C SER A 40 10.47 16.50 -0.14
N THR A 41 9.37 16.79 0.56
CA THR A 41 8.14 17.24 -0.12
C THR A 41 8.36 18.53 -0.91
N TYR A 42 9.24 19.43 -0.43
CA TYR A 42 9.59 20.65 -1.14
C TYR A 42 10.32 20.37 -2.46
N GLU A 43 11.27 19.43 -2.49
CA GLU A 43 11.98 19.07 -3.73
C GLU A 43 11.03 18.55 -4.80
N VAL A 44 10.10 17.67 -4.40
CA VAL A 44 9.10 17.11 -5.32
C VAL A 44 8.21 18.22 -5.87
N ILE A 45 7.71 19.10 -5.02
CA ILE A 45 6.79 20.17 -5.43
C ILE A 45 7.50 21.27 -6.22
N ALA A 46 8.76 21.58 -5.90
CA ALA A 46 9.54 22.58 -6.63
C ALA A 46 9.74 22.21 -8.10
N LEU A 47 9.85 20.92 -8.40
CA LEU A 47 9.99 20.39 -9.76
C LEU A 47 8.68 20.40 -10.55
N MET A 48 7.53 20.51 -9.88
CA MET A 48 6.24 20.61 -10.55
C MET A 48 6.10 21.94 -11.26
N LYS A 49 5.28 21.97 -12.33
CA LYS A 49 4.88 23.22 -12.96
C LYS A 49 4.14 24.12 -11.97
N ASP A 50 4.28 25.43 -12.15
CA ASP A 50 3.48 26.40 -11.39
C ASP A 50 1.99 26.19 -11.68
N CYS A 51 1.17 26.33 -10.64
CA CYS A 51 -0.28 26.07 -10.69
C CYS A 51 -0.65 24.63 -11.09
N ALA A 52 0.25 23.65 -10.95
CA ALA A 52 -0.08 22.24 -11.17
C ALA A 52 -1.14 21.73 -10.17
N LEU A 53 -1.86 20.68 -10.56
CA LEU A 53 -2.81 19.97 -9.70
C LEU A 53 -2.16 18.70 -9.17
N MET A 54 -2.36 18.40 -7.89
CA MET A 54 -1.82 17.21 -7.24
C MET A 54 -2.94 16.29 -6.77
N VAL A 55 -2.87 15.01 -7.14
CA VAL A 55 -3.77 13.97 -6.63
C VAL A 55 -2.91 12.98 -5.85
N LYS A 56 -3.21 12.79 -4.56
CA LYS A 56 -2.41 11.97 -3.64
C LYS A 56 -3.28 10.94 -2.94
N ASN A 57 -2.78 9.71 -2.81
CA ASN A 57 -3.38 8.70 -1.96
C ASN A 57 -2.76 8.73 -0.54
N ALA A 58 -3.51 8.35 0.50
CA ALA A 58 -3.02 8.18 1.87
C ALA A 58 -1.82 7.23 1.97
N ALA A 59 -1.76 6.20 1.11
CA ALA A 59 -0.63 5.28 1.04
C ALA A 59 0.71 5.95 0.67
N ALA A 60 0.67 7.10 -0.02
CA ALA A 60 1.85 7.86 -0.42
C ALA A 60 2.31 8.90 0.63
N ARG A 61 1.93 8.74 1.91
CA ARG A 61 2.31 9.64 3.01
C ARG A 61 3.82 9.83 3.15
N SER A 62 4.62 8.84 2.76
CA SER A 62 6.08 8.90 2.93
C SER A 62 6.79 9.80 1.92
N LEU A 63 6.17 10.08 0.76
CA LEU A 63 6.78 10.88 -0.31
C LEU A 63 6.38 12.36 -0.23
N VAL A 64 5.14 12.64 0.19
CA VAL A 64 4.59 13.99 0.24
C VAL A 64 3.85 14.20 1.56
N LEU A 65 4.38 15.07 2.40
CA LEU A 65 3.75 15.54 3.63
C LEU A 65 2.66 16.56 3.27
N ILE A 66 1.44 16.27 3.70
CA ILE A 66 0.28 17.08 3.33
C ILE A 66 0.38 18.52 3.85
N ASP A 67 0.94 18.73 5.05
CA ASP A 67 1.05 20.06 5.63
C ASP A 67 2.08 20.93 4.88
N THR A 68 3.18 20.32 4.45
CA THR A 68 4.13 20.97 3.55
C THR A 68 3.50 21.29 2.19
N ALA A 69 2.73 20.36 1.62
CA ALA A 69 2.05 20.58 0.36
C ALA A 69 1.02 21.73 0.45
N LYS A 70 0.28 21.85 1.56
CA LYS A 70 -0.63 22.99 1.79
C LYS A 70 0.10 24.33 1.78
N GLN A 71 1.25 24.44 2.45
CA GLN A 71 2.05 25.67 2.44
C GLN A 71 2.48 26.06 1.02
N THR A 72 2.82 25.08 0.17
CA THR A 72 3.16 25.36 -1.23
C THR A 72 1.95 25.81 -2.06
N ALA A 73 0.73 25.40 -1.68
CA ALA A 73 -0.50 25.87 -2.31
C ALA A 73 -0.86 27.30 -1.87
N GLU A 74 -0.52 27.69 -0.64
CA GLU A 74 -0.71 29.06 -0.14
C GLU A 74 0.15 30.08 -0.92
N ILE A 75 1.38 29.72 -1.27
CA ILE A 75 2.27 30.55 -2.09
C ILE A 75 2.01 30.43 -3.60
N GLY A 76 0.98 29.69 -4.02
CA GLY A 76 0.55 29.58 -5.42
C GLY A 76 1.37 28.62 -6.30
N LYS A 77 2.29 27.83 -5.73
CA LYS A 77 3.07 26.84 -6.50
C LYS A 77 2.18 25.69 -6.99
N ILE A 78 1.24 25.25 -6.16
CA ILE A 78 0.23 24.23 -6.49
C ILE A 78 -1.16 24.88 -6.45
N ALA A 79 -1.96 24.65 -7.49
CA ALA A 79 -3.30 25.25 -7.57
C ALA A 79 -4.33 24.49 -6.72
N ASP A 80 -4.21 23.18 -6.64
CA ASP A 80 -5.16 22.29 -5.96
C ASP A 80 -4.51 20.97 -5.55
N ILE A 81 -4.91 20.44 -4.40
CA ILE A 81 -4.46 19.16 -3.87
C ILE A 81 -5.69 18.33 -3.51
N VAL A 82 -5.82 17.15 -4.12
CA VAL A 82 -6.86 16.17 -3.80
C VAL A 82 -6.20 14.99 -3.09
N GLU A 83 -6.60 14.73 -1.85
CA GLU A 83 -6.12 13.61 -1.04
C GLU A 83 -7.22 12.57 -0.81
N ASP A 84 -6.94 11.31 -1.14
CA ASP A 84 -7.78 10.17 -0.77
C ASP A 84 -7.32 9.61 0.58
N VAL A 85 -8.11 9.84 1.64
CA VAL A 85 -7.79 9.42 3.02
C VAL A 85 -8.87 8.51 3.61
N PHE A 86 -8.51 7.75 4.64
CA PHE A 86 -9.50 7.15 5.52
C PHE A 86 -9.88 8.15 6.60
N ALA A 87 -11.18 8.27 6.88
CA ALA A 87 -11.73 9.03 7.97
C ALA A 87 -11.13 8.57 9.31
N ARG A 88 -11.21 9.42 10.33
CA ARG A 88 -10.63 9.15 11.66
C ARG A 88 -11.19 7.89 12.32
N ASN A 89 -12.38 7.46 11.93
CA ASN A 89 -12.98 6.20 12.37
C ASN A 89 -12.33 4.95 11.74
N GLY A 90 -11.52 5.11 10.68
CA GLY A 90 -10.79 4.04 9.99
C GLY A 90 -11.59 3.25 8.96
N TYR A 91 -12.91 3.44 8.87
CA TYR A 91 -13.80 2.59 8.07
C TYR A 91 -14.35 3.26 6.82
N GLU A 92 -14.31 4.59 6.77
CA GLU A 92 -14.85 5.36 5.65
C GLU A 92 -13.73 6.00 4.86
N ARG A 93 -13.75 5.82 3.55
CA ARG A 93 -12.85 6.54 2.65
C ARG A 93 -13.45 7.93 2.40
N GLN A 94 -12.62 8.96 2.48
CA GLN A 94 -12.98 10.36 2.30
C GLN A 94 -11.97 11.02 1.36
N VAL A 95 -12.47 11.73 0.36
CA VAL A 95 -11.62 12.57 -0.50
C VAL A 95 -11.64 13.97 0.07
N ILE A 96 -10.47 14.45 0.48
CA ILE A 96 -10.28 15.81 0.99
C ILE A 96 -9.62 16.63 -0.11
N ARG A 97 -10.15 17.82 -0.37
CA ARG A 97 -9.63 18.75 -1.38
C ARG A 97 -9.14 20.03 -0.71
N TYR A 98 -7.91 20.42 -1.02
CA TYR A 98 -7.26 21.65 -0.58
C TYR A 98 -6.99 22.51 -1.80
N VAL A 99 -7.80 23.54 -1.95
CA VAL A 99 -7.70 24.51 -3.06
C VAL A 99 -6.86 25.69 -2.59
N SER A 100 -5.90 26.14 -3.41
CA SER A 100 -5.16 27.37 -3.15
C SER A 100 -6.10 28.58 -3.03
N ALA A 101 -5.72 29.60 -2.25
CA ALA A 101 -6.54 30.80 -2.12
C ALA A 101 -6.86 31.44 -3.48
N TRP A 102 -5.88 31.44 -4.39
CA TRP A 102 -6.01 31.97 -5.75
C TRP A 102 -7.07 31.25 -6.61
N LEU A 103 -7.20 29.92 -6.46
CA LEU A 103 -8.18 29.13 -7.20
C LEU A 103 -9.54 29.09 -6.47
N ALA A 104 -9.55 29.21 -5.14
CA ALA A 104 -10.76 29.16 -4.32
C ALA A 104 -11.77 30.27 -4.65
N GLU A 105 -11.29 31.47 -4.99
CA GLU A 105 -12.14 32.59 -5.42
C GLU A 105 -12.80 32.37 -6.79
N ARG A 106 -12.31 31.41 -7.58
CA ARG A 106 -12.71 31.16 -8.96
C ARG A 106 -13.29 29.77 -9.20
N ASP A 107 -13.35 28.91 -8.17
CA ASP A 107 -13.78 27.52 -8.30
C ASP A 107 -15.31 27.39 -8.20
N PRO A 108 -16.01 26.97 -9.27
CA PRO A 108 -17.45 26.76 -9.25
C PRO A 108 -17.90 25.50 -8.50
N TYR A 109 -16.98 24.63 -8.03
CA TYR A 109 -17.30 23.35 -7.38
C TYR A 109 -16.78 23.26 -5.92
N PRO A 110 -17.45 23.91 -4.95
CA PRO A 110 -17.03 23.88 -3.56
C PRO A 110 -17.26 22.49 -2.92
N ARG A 111 -16.15 21.82 -2.57
CA ARG A 111 -15.98 20.79 -1.51
C ARG A 111 -17.02 19.66 -1.35
N ARG A 112 -17.76 19.25 -2.38
CA ARG A 112 -18.61 18.04 -2.28
C ARG A 112 -18.34 17.04 -3.38
N GLN A 113 -17.55 16.02 -3.08
CA GLN A 113 -17.60 14.75 -3.81
C GLN A 113 -18.24 13.69 -2.93
N ARG A 114 -19.40 13.18 -3.35
CA ARG A 114 -20.05 12.00 -2.76
C ARG A 114 -19.37 10.75 -3.30
N GLN A 115 -19.03 9.80 -2.42
CA GLN A 115 -18.47 8.52 -2.85
C GLN A 115 -19.56 7.53 -3.26
N HIS A 116 -19.31 6.76 -4.32
CA HIS A 116 -20.14 5.63 -4.74
C HIS A 116 -19.54 4.31 -4.19
N GLY A 117 -20.37 3.53 -3.48
CA GLY A 117 -19.95 2.39 -2.64
C GLY A 117 -19.47 1.11 -3.35
N ARG A 118 -19.06 1.17 -4.62
CA ARG A 118 -18.70 -0.03 -5.41
C ARG A 118 -17.42 -0.73 -4.96
N GLY A 119 -16.53 -0.07 -4.22
CA GLY A 119 -15.26 -0.66 -3.77
C GLY A 119 -15.35 -1.64 -2.60
N LYS A 120 -16.44 -1.64 -1.81
CA LYS A 120 -16.56 -2.48 -0.60
C LYS A 120 -16.79 -3.97 -0.92
N GLY A 121 -17.44 -4.27 -2.04
CA GLY A 121 -17.74 -5.66 -2.44
C GLY A 121 -16.48 -6.48 -2.76
N ASN A 122 -15.52 -5.88 -3.45
CA ASN A 122 -14.28 -6.56 -3.85
C ASN A 122 -13.38 -6.86 -2.65
N ILE A 123 -13.32 -5.95 -1.66
CA ILE A 123 -12.52 -6.15 -0.45
C ILE A 123 -13.08 -7.32 0.37
N ALA A 124 -14.41 -7.42 0.51
CA ALA A 124 -15.02 -8.52 1.25
C ALA A 124 -14.72 -9.88 0.60
N VAL A 125 -14.80 -9.96 -0.73
CA VAL A 125 -14.45 -11.16 -1.49
C VAL A 125 -12.97 -11.49 -1.36
N GLU A 126 -12.09 -10.50 -1.48
CA GLU A 126 -10.64 -10.68 -1.38
C GLU A 126 -10.23 -11.16 0.02
N VAL A 127 -10.70 -10.51 1.08
CA VAL A 127 -10.42 -10.90 2.47
C VAL A 127 -11.01 -12.27 2.80
N ALA A 128 -12.23 -12.57 2.34
CA ALA A 128 -12.82 -13.89 2.55
C ALA A 128 -12.00 -14.98 1.83
N SER A 129 -11.62 -14.73 0.58
CA SER A 129 -10.81 -15.66 -0.21
C SER A 129 -9.43 -15.88 0.40
N SER A 130 -8.74 -14.82 0.86
CA SER A 130 -7.42 -14.96 1.47
C SER A 130 -7.49 -15.71 2.80
N THR A 131 -8.46 -15.39 3.66
CA THR A 131 -8.62 -16.05 4.97
C THR A 131 -8.92 -17.55 4.83
N MET A 132 -9.61 -17.95 3.77
CA MET A 132 -9.96 -19.35 3.52
C MET A 132 -8.84 -20.18 2.89
N THR A 133 -7.87 -19.55 2.21
CA THR A 133 -6.97 -20.27 1.32
C THR A 133 -5.49 -20.18 1.69
N SER A 134 -5.02 -19.09 2.29
CA SER A 134 -3.57 -18.90 2.49
C SER A 134 -3.21 -17.78 3.46
N THR A 135 -1.97 -17.78 3.97
CA THR A 135 -1.48 -16.67 4.80
C THR A 135 -0.59 -15.70 4.03
N ASP A 136 -0.51 -15.76 2.69
CA ASP A 136 0.48 -14.97 1.95
C ASP A 136 0.20 -13.47 1.90
N THR A 137 -1.07 -13.10 2.05
CA THR A 137 -1.45 -11.70 2.22
C THR A 137 -1.49 -11.28 3.70
N ALA A 138 -1.08 -12.15 4.62
CA ALA A 138 -1.08 -11.83 6.04
C ALA A 138 -0.01 -10.78 6.36
N VAL A 139 -0.44 -9.68 6.95
CA VAL A 139 0.43 -8.52 7.27
C VAL A 139 1.21 -8.72 8.58
N ARG A 140 0.92 -9.79 9.34
CA ARG A 140 1.44 -10.01 10.71
C ARG A 140 1.98 -11.41 10.98
N TYR A 141 1.95 -12.30 9.98
CA TYR A 141 2.35 -13.69 10.13
C TYR A 141 3.17 -14.13 8.92
N ALA A 142 3.92 -15.20 9.09
CA ALA A 142 4.65 -15.82 8.00
C ALA A 142 3.68 -16.26 6.87
N ALA A 143 4.02 -15.85 5.65
CA ALA A 143 3.30 -16.14 4.42
C ALA A 143 3.55 -17.59 3.97
N ILE A 144 2.49 -18.38 3.87
CA ILE A 144 2.52 -19.74 3.30
C ILE A 144 1.29 -19.94 2.40
N HIS A 145 1.55 -20.34 1.16
CA HIS A 145 0.56 -20.86 0.22
C HIS A 145 0.46 -22.39 0.39
N PRO A 146 -0.53 -22.93 1.11
CA PRO A 146 -0.72 -24.36 1.16
C PRO A 146 -1.15 -24.86 -0.22
N GLN A 147 -0.30 -25.65 -0.90
CA GLN A 147 -0.74 -26.40 -2.06
C GLN A 147 -1.64 -27.52 -1.57
N GLN A 148 -2.94 -27.38 -1.82
CA GLN A 148 -4.01 -28.39 -1.70
C GLN A 148 -3.58 -29.73 -1.09
N LEU A 149 -3.99 -29.97 0.17
CA LEU A 149 -4.28 -31.26 0.86
C LEU A 149 -3.88 -31.16 2.35
N ASP A 150 -4.65 -31.83 3.21
CA ASP A 150 -4.66 -31.72 4.69
C ASP A 150 -3.26 -31.67 5.34
N PRO A 151 -2.77 -30.48 5.74
CA PRO A 151 -1.40 -30.33 6.22
C PRO A 151 -1.35 -29.94 7.70
N CYS A 152 -0.44 -30.56 8.46
CA CYS A 152 -0.16 -30.13 9.82
C CYS A 152 0.54 -28.76 9.77
N THR A 153 -0.16 -27.71 10.19
CA THR A 153 0.39 -26.36 10.31
C THR A 153 0.69 -26.07 11.77
N HIS A 154 1.95 -25.80 12.09
CA HIS A 154 2.43 -25.56 13.46
C HIS A 154 3.08 -24.20 13.59
N MET A 155 2.48 -23.31 14.38
CA MET A 155 3.03 -22.00 14.71
C MET A 155 3.72 -22.03 16.07
N HIS A 156 4.96 -21.55 16.14
CA HIS A 156 5.75 -21.51 17.37
C HIS A 156 6.55 -20.21 17.49
N TYR A 157 7.06 -19.92 18.70
CA TYR A 157 8.08 -18.91 18.86
C TYR A 157 9.40 -19.42 18.27
N ASP A 158 10.18 -18.51 17.67
CA ASP A 158 11.51 -18.85 17.18
C ASP A 158 12.43 -19.18 18.36
N ALA A 159 12.59 -20.47 18.61
CA ALA A 159 13.37 -21.01 19.70
C ALA A 159 14.17 -22.24 19.22
N PRO A 160 15.45 -22.36 19.64
CA PRO A 160 16.30 -23.45 19.18
C PRO A 160 15.75 -24.81 19.62
N GLY A 161 15.80 -25.78 18.70
CA GLY A 161 15.40 -27.17 18.95
C GLY A 161 13.91 -27.48 18.81
N VAL A 162 13.06 -26.50 18.49
CA VAL A 162 11.63 -26.77 18.25
C VAL A 162 11.43 -27.67 17.02
N LEU A 163 12.16 -27.43 15.94
CA LEU A 163 12.10 -28.27 14.74
C LEU A 163 12.50 -29.73 15.02
N SER A 164 13.57 -29.92 15.82
CA SER A 164 14.03 -31.24 16.22
C SER A 164 12.99 -31.98 17.06
N LYS A 165 12.29 -31.28 17.97
CA LYS A 165 11.18 -31.87 18.75
C LYS A 165 10.04 -32.30 17.84
N ILE A 166 9.72 -31.53 16.81
CA ILE A 166 8.66 -31.87 15.85
C ILE A 166 9.03 -33.15 15.08
N HIS A 167 10.27 -33.25 14.59
CA HIS A 167 10.75 -34.47 13.90
C HIS A 167 10.85 -35.71 14.81
N LEU A 168 10.90 -35.54 16.13
CA LEU A 168 10.84 -36.67 17.06
C LEU A 168 9.41 -37.15 17.33
N VAL A 169 8.42 -36.25 17.26
CA VAL A 169 7.03 -36.55 17.61
C VAL A 169 6.24 -37.10 16.42
N LEU A 170 6.49 -36.61 15.21
CA LEU A 170 5.74 -37.02 14.01
C LEU A 170 5.85 -38.52 13.70
N PRO A 171 7.04 -39.16 13.72
CA PRO A 171 7.16 -40.59 13.45
C PRO A 171 6.47 -41.48 14.50
N VAL A 172 6.43 -41.04 15.77
CA VAL A 172 5.75 -41.76 16.86
C VAL A 172 4.23 -41.85 16.62
N SER A 173 3.67 -40.86 15.92
CA SER A 173 2.26 -40.84 15.51
C SER A 173 1.97 -41.62 14.21
N GLY A 174 2.97 -42.27 13.61
CA GLY A 174 2.83 -43.02 12.36
C GLY A 174 2.69 -42.15 11.12
N ASN A 175 3.05 -40.87 11.20
CA ASN A 175 2.98 -39.92 10.08
C ASN A 175 4.38 -39.67 9.52
N ASP A 176 4.54 -39.89 8.21
CA ASP A 176 5.75 -39.54 7.46
C ASP A 176 5.68 -38.12 6.92
N VAL A 177 6.82 -37.44 6.86
CA VAL A 177 6.93 -36.08 6.31
C VAL A 177 7.45 -36.15 4.88
N THR A 178 6.58 -35.89 3.92
CA THR A 178 6.86 -35.80 2.48
C THR A 178 7.30 -34.41 2.05
N LEU A 179 6.82 -33.36 2.72
CA LEU A 179 7.16 -31.97 2.42
C LEU A 179 7.16 -31.13 3.70
N GLN A 180 8.16 -30.27 3.86
CA GLN A 180 8.26 -29.35 4.98
C GLN A 180 8.63 -27.95 4.48
N TYR A 181 7.83 -26.95 4.87
CA TYR A 181 8.10 -25.53 4.59
C TYR A 181 8.12 -24.74 5.90
N LEU A 182 9.25 -24.11 6.20
CA LEU A 182 9.44 -23.29 7.39
C LEU A 182 9.66 -21.84 6.96
N GLN A 183 8.83 -20.94 7.48
CA GLN A 183 9.02 -19.50 7.29
C GLN A 183 9.10 -18.82 8.65
N LEU A 184 10.14 -17.99 8.81
CA LEU A 184 10.45 -17.26 10.04
C LEU A 184 10.10 -15.79 9.88
N ASP A 185 9.48 -15.21 10.91
CA ASP A 185 9.39 -13.77 11.13
C ASP A 185 10.07 -13.45 12.48
N ARG A 186 10.28 -12.16 12.80
CA ARG A 186 11.08 -11.66 13.94
C ARG A 186 10.80 -12.30 15.30
N ARG A 187 9.65 -12.96 15.49
CA ARG A 187 9.24 -13.61 16.75
C ARG A 187 8.62 -14.98 16.56
N THR A 188 8.15 -15.32 15.37
CA THR A 188 7.28 -16.47 15.14
C THR A 188 7.75 -17.26 13.93
N ALA A 189 7.57 -18.56 14.02
CA ALA A 189 7.94 -19.53 13.03
C ALA A 189 6.67 -20.31 12.64
N LEU A 190 6.35 -20.32 11.35
CA LEU A 190 5.25 -21.11 10.83
C LEU A 190 5.81 -22.28 10.04
N LEU A 191 5.49 -23.48 10.52
CA LEU A 191 5.88 -24.73 9.90
C LEU A 191 4.66 -25.35 9.23
N HIS A 192 4.81 -25.74 7.97
CA HIS A 192 3.82 -26.48 7.22
C HIS A 192 4.40 -27.84 6.83
N CYS A 193 3.73 -28.91 7.22
CA CYS A 193 4.15 -30.29 6.94
C CYS A 193 3.06 -31.08 6.22
N LYS A 194 3.48 -31.91 5.27
CA LYS A 194 2.67 -32.95 4.61
C LYS A 194 3.30 -34.30 4.84
#